data_AF-A0A7C3M4R8-F1
#
_entry.id   AF-A0A7C3M4R8-F1
#
_cell.length_a   1.000
_cell.length_b   1.000
_cell.length_c   1.000
_cell.angle_alpha   90.00
_cell.angle_beta   90.00
_cell.angle_gamma   90.00
#
_symmetry.space_group_name_H-M   'P 1'
#
loop_
_entity.id
_entity.type
_entity.pdbx_description
1 polymer ?
#
loop_
_entity_poly.entity_id
_entity_poly.type
_entity_poly.pdbx_seq_one_letter_code
_entity_poly.pdbx_strand_id
1 'polypeptide(L)' 'AYEKAYQDRFYGTDDSSLVERLGYRVKVIEGEYTNLKITTREDLLLARRYLELLGL' A
#
# COMPACT_ATOMS: atom_id res chain seq x y z
N ALA A 1 -6.52 10.54 12.28
CA ALA A 1 -5.20 10.49 11.64
C ALA A 1 -5.09 11.54 10.54
N TYR A 2 -5.91 11.46 9.49
CA TYR A 2 -5.92 12.40 8.37
C TYR A 2 -6.06 13.88 8.72
N GLU A 3 -7.05 14.25 9.56
CA GLU A 3 -7.25 15.65 9.95
C GLU A 3 -6.01 16.24 10.66
N LYS A 4 -5.42 15.48 11.59
CA LYS A 4 -4.20 15.89 12.29
C LYS A 4 -3.02 16.04 11.33
N ALA A 5 -2.87 15.12 10.38
CA ALA A 5 -1.84 15.22 9.34
C ALA A 5 -2.00 16.48 8.48
N TYR A 6 -3.24 16.80 8.09
CA TYR A 6 -3.55 18.03 7.33
C TYR A 6 -3.22 19.30 8.12
N GLN A 7 -3.65 19.38 9.39
CA GLN A 7 -3.37 20.50 10.29
C GLN A 7 -1.86 20.70 10.50
N ASP A 8 -1.11 19.60 10.65
CA ASP A 8 0.34 19.60 10.85
C ASP A 8 1.13 19.78 9.54
N ARG A 9 0.47 19.91 8.38
CA ARG A 9 1.08 19.91 7.04
C ARG A 9 2.00 18.71 6.79
N PHE A 10 1.61 17.57 7.34
CA PHE A 10 2.31 16.30 7.19
C PHE A 10 1.65 15.47 6.09
N TYR A 11 2.47 14.94 5.17
CA TYR A 11 2.03 14.03 4.11
C TYR A 11 2.62 12.65 4.37
N GLY A 12 1.79 11.73 4.84
CA GLY A 12 2.14 10.32 4.94
C GLY A 12 2.11 9.64 3.57
N THR A 13 2.91 8.60 3.40
CA THR A 13 2.94 7.78 2.18
C THR A 13 1.85 6.72 2.15
N ASP A 14 1.34 6.37 3.33
CA ASP A 14 0.33 5.35 3.59
C ASP A 14 -0.39 5.65 4.91
N ASP A 15 -1.52 5.02 5.12
CA ASP A 15 -2.38 5.22 6.27
C ASP A 15 -1.71 4.80 7.59
N SER A 16 -0.87 3.76 7.55
CA SER A 16 -0.17 3.26 8.74
C SER A 16 0.75 4.34 9.30
N SER A 17 1.49 5.03 8.44
CA SER A 17 2.36 6.14 8.84
C SER A 17 1.60 7.27 9.56
N LEU A 18 0.36 7.54 9.15
CA LEU A 18 -0.49 8.55 9.79
C LEU A 18 -0.95 8.11 11.18
N VAL A 19 -1.23 6.82 11.35
CA VAL A 19 -1.67 6.22 12.62
C VAL A 19 -0.51 6.09 13.61
N GLU A 20 0.65 5.66 13.14
CA GLU A 20 1.88 5.55 13.95
C GLU A 20 2.33 6.91 14.48
N ARG A 21 2.24 7.97 13.67
CA ARG A 21 2.56 9.35 14.07
C ARG A 21 1.70 9.83 15.25
N LEU A 22 0.48 9.32 15.40
CA LEU A 22 -0.39 9.63 16.55
C LEU A 22 -0.04 8.82 17.81
N GLY A 23 1.01 8.00 17.78
CA GLY A 23 1.46 7.18 18.91
C GLY A 23 0.77 5.82 19.03
N TYR A 24 -0.07 5.45 18.06
CA TYR A 24 -0.72 4.14 18.03
C TYR A 24 0.20 3.08 17.42
N ARG A 25 0.02 1.83 17.83
CA ARG A 25 0.74 0.68 17.26
C ARG A 25 -0.02 0.15 16.05
N VAL A 26 0.66 -0.01 14.93
CA VAL A 26 0.17 -0.74 13.76
C VAL A 26 0.72 -2.17 13.78
N LYS A 27 -0.09 -3.14 13.36
CA LYS A 27 0.31 -4.53 13.22
C LYS A 27 0.52 -4.85 11.74
N VAL A 28 1.71 -5.33 11.40
CA VAL A 28 2.01 -5.89 10.08
C VAL A 28 1.53 -7.33 10.02
N ILE A 29 0.85 -7.69 8.94
CA ILE A 29 0.41 -9.05 8.63
C ILE A 29 1.09 -9.49 7.34
N GLU A 30 1.44 -10.76 7.24
CA GLU A 30 2.02 -11.32 6.02
C GLU A 30 1.10 -11.08 4.83
N GLY A 31 1.65 -10.47 3.78
CA GLY A 31 0.93 -10.17 2.55
C GLY A 31 1.24 -11.20 1.47
N GLU A 32 0.47 -11.15 0.39
CA GLU A 32 0.72 -11.96 -0.79
C GLU A 32 1.73 -11.25 -1.72
N TYR A 33 2.73 -11.99 -2.22
CA TYR A 33 3.68 -11.47 -3.21
C TYR A 33 2.99 -11.00 -4.51
N THR A 34 1.81 -11.55 -4.81
CA THR A 34 1.00 -11.21 -5.98
C THR A 34 0.17 -9.94 -5.79
N ASN A 35 0.10 -9.37 -4.57
CA ASN A 35 -0.57 -8.09 -4.30
C ASN A 35 0.33 -6.91 -4.73
N LEU A 36 0.63 -6.86 -6.03
CA LEU A 36 1.55 -5.91 -6.61
C LEU A 36 0.87 -4.55 -6.84
N LYS A 37 1.54 -3.47 -6.42
CA LYS A 37 1.21 -2.12 -6.87
C LYS A 37 1.75 -1.89 -8.27
N ILE A 38 0.88 -1.76 -9.27
CA ILE A 38 1.26 -1.41 -10.65
C ILE A 38 1.66 0.07 -10.68
N THR A 39 2.94 0.35 -10.93
CA THR A 39 3.51 1.70 -10.98
C THR A 39 4.24 2.01 -12.27
N THR A 40 4.57 0.98 -13.04
CA THR A 40 5.27 1.05 -14.33
C THR A 40 4.50 0.29 -15.41
N ARG A 41 4.92 0.43 -16.68
CA ARG A 41 4.31 -0.33 -17.78
C ARG A 41 4.72 -1.79 -17.74
N GLU A 42 5.93 -2.06 -17.27
CA GLU A 42 6.52 -3.38 -17.11
C GLU A 42 5.73 -4.21 -16.08
N ASP A 43 5.22 -3.57 -15.02
CA ASP A 43 4.36 -4.21 -14.01
C ASP A 43 3.09 -4.82 -14.63
N LEU A 44 2.56 -4.24 -15.72
CA LEU A 44 1.38 -4.78 -16.41
C LEU A 44 1.64 -6.14 -17.05
N LEU A 45 2.88 -6.39 -17.51
CA LEU A 45 3.25 -7.69 -18.07
C LEU A 45 3.21 -8.75 -16.97
N LEU A 46 3.77 -8.45 -15.80
CA LEU A 46 3.78 -9.34 -14.65
C LEU A 46 2.35 -9.60 -14.13
N ALA A 47 1.55 -8.55 -13.96
CA ALA A 47 0.16 -8.66 -13.51
C ALA A 47 -0.68 -9.53 -14.47
N ARG A 48 -0.54 -9.35 -15.79
CA ARG A 48 -1.22 -10.19 -16.78
C ARG A 48 -0.82 -11.66 -16.66
N ARG A 49 0.48 -11.95 -16.52
CA ARG A 49 0.96 -13.33 -16.33
C ARG A 49 0.39 -13.97 -15.07
N TYR A 50 0.28 -13.23 -13.97
CA TYR A 50 -0.35 -13.76 -12.75
C TYR A 50 -1.82 -14.10 -12.96
N LEU A 51 -2.58 -13.26 -13.67
CA LEU A 51 -3.99 -13.56 -13.98
C LEU A 51 -4.12 -14.80 -14.87
N GLU A 52 -3.29 -14.93 -15.92
CA GLU A 52 -3.27 -16.11 -16.79
C GLU A 52 -2.98 -17.41 -16.01
N LEU A 53 -2.04 -17.37 -15.07
CA LEU A 53 -1.72 -18.52 -14.20
C LEU A 53 -2.86 -18.89 -13.25
N LEU A 54 -3.69 -17.92 -12.88
CA LEU A 54 -4.89 -18.12 -12.06
C LEU A 54 -6.12 -18.54 -12.89
N GLY A 55 -6.01 -18.58 -14.22
CA GLY A 55 -7.11 -18.92 -15.13
C GLY A 55 -8.18 -17.84 -15.25
N LEU A 56 -7.81 -16.57 -15.01
CA LEU A 56 -8.66 -15.39 -15.13
C LEU A 56 -8.44 -14.64 -16.45
#